data_AF-A0A9D3X9H7-F1
#
_entry.id   AF-A0A9D3X9H7-F1
#
_cell.length_a   1.000
_cell.length_b   1.000
_cell.length_c   1.000
_cell.angle_alpha   90.00
_cell.angle_beta   90.00
_cell.angle_gamma   90.00
#
_symmetry.space_group_name_H-M   'P 1'
#
loop_
_entity.id
_entity.type
_entity.pdbx_description
1 polymer ?
#
loop_
_entity_poly.entity_id
_entity_poly.type
_entity_poly.pdbx_seq_one_letter_code
_entity_poly.pdbx_strand_id
1 'polypeptide(L)'
;MTTCSMDLDYERCQCHSEENRNAILYTLLSQNLNHKWGSRSPSQQRCLCQKRRTVCLRTPQVTCQAASDVLVKTVSFMKNLPSFQLLPRGDQLLLLNSCWAPLFILGLVQEMVTFEVMETPAPSMLKRILLDGQSKRQEPEKTQPTLVGVQRLQCCLNTFWSLDLSPKEYAYLKGAILFNPDVPGLRASLYIESLQREAQKALREVLVPLHPGDQGRFARILLIASTLRSIPPALITDLFFRPIIGNADIIEVITEMLYEITCRQLTLSSHTAS
;
A
#
# COMPACT_ATOMS: atom_id res chain seq x y z
N MET A 1 15.21 9.63 18.48
CA MET A 1 15.04 9.77 17.01
C MET A 1 15.89 8.70 16.35
N THR A 2 15.33 7.51 16.16
CA THR A 2 15.96 6.48 15.32
C THR A 2 15.61 6.87 13.89
N THR A 3 16.53 7.57 13.23
CA THR A 3 16.53 7.59 11.78
C THR A 3 16.54 6.14 11.34
N CYS A 4 15.58 5.74 10.50
CA CYS A 4 15.71 4.51 9.76
C CYS A 4 16.90 4.73 8.80
N SER A 5 18.11 4.56 9.33
CA SER A 5 19.32 4.50 8.55
C SER A 5 19.16 3.27 7.68
N MET A 6 18.81 3.51 6.41
CA MET A 6 18.82 2.48 5.37
C MET A 6 20.28 2.12 5.06
N ASP A 7 20.96 1.48 6.01
CA ASP A 7 22.05 0.58 5.67
C ASP A 7 21.40 -0.74 5.23
N LEU A 8 20.82 -0.67 4.02
CA LEU A 8 20.39 -1.82 3.26
C LEU A 8 21.66 -2.60 2.93
N ASP A 9 21.82 -3.79 3.53
CA ASP A 9 22.71 -4.81 2.99
C ASP A 9 22.32 -5.04 1.53
N TYR A 10 23.11 -4.43 0.64
CA TYR A 10 22.96 -4.51 -0.79
C TYR A 10 23.33 -5.94 -1.20
N GLU A 11 22.36 -6.83 -1.31
CA GLU A 11 22.54 -7.96 -2.22
C GLU A 11 22.75 -7.37 -3.63
N ARG A 12 24.03 -7.36 -4.06
CA ARG A 12 24.44 -6.92 -5.38
C ARG A 12 23.60 -7.64 -6.43
N CYS A 13 23.02 -6.90 -7.37
CA CYS A 13 22.43 -7.56 -8.53
C CYS A 13 23.52 -8.35 -9.27
N GLN A 14 23.33 -9.65 -9.46
CA GLN A 14 24.14 -10.51 -10.33
C GLN A 14 23.80 -10.32 -11.83
N CYS A 15 23.31 -9.15 -12.21
CA CYS A 15 22.95 -8.80 -13.58
C CYS A 15 24.14 -8.88 -14.55
N HIS A 16 25.37 -8.84 -14.05
CA HIS A 16 26.60 -9.03 -14.84
C HIS A 16 27.05 -10.49 -14.97
N SER A 17 26.38 -11.45 -14.32
CA SER A 17 26.70 -12.89 -14.46
C SER A 17 25.92 -13.54 -15.63
N GLU A 18 24.77 -12.98 -16.01
CA GLU A 18 23.90 -13.53 -17.06
C GLU A 18 24.11 -12.92 -18.46
N GLU A 19 25.03 -11.97 -18.64
CA GLU A 19 25.41 -11.52 -20.00
C GLU A 19 26.01 -12.66 -20.84
N ASN A 20 26.41 -13.78 -20.21
CA ASN A 20 27.03 -14.90 -20.91
C ASN A 20 26.09 -16.09 -21.21
N ARG A 21 24.79 -16.03 -20.86
CA ARG A 21 23.82 -17.11 -21.18
C ARG A 21 22.96 -16.85 -22.41
N ASN A 22 22.88 -15.60 -22.87
CA ASN A 22 22.10 -15.20 -24.04
C ASN A 22 22.98 -14.82 -25.24
N ALA A 23 24.16 -15.44 -25.37
CA ALA A 23 25.07 -15.21 -26.48
C ALA A 23 24.36 -15.35 -27.85
N ILE A 24 23.42 -16.30 -28.00
CA ILE A 24 22.71 -16.50 -29.27
C ILE A 24 21.81 -15.30 -29.60
N LEU A 25 21.02 -14.79 -28.65
CA LEU A 25 20.11 -13.66 -28.89
C LEU A 25 20.89 -12.35 -29.08
N TYR A 26 21.96 -12.16 -28.31
CA TYR A 26 22.86 -11.01 -28.45
C TYR A 26 23.58 -11.03 -29.80
N THR A 27 24.04 -12.20 -30.26
CA THR A 27 24.69 -12.35 -31.58
C THR A 27 23.70 -12.09 -32.73
N LEU A 28 22.45 -12.54 -32.59
CA LEU A 28 21.40 -12.29 -33.59
C LEU A 28 20.97 -10.81 -33.66
N LEU A 29 20.94 -10.11 -32.52
CA LEU A 29 20.57 -8.68 -32.47
C LEU A 29 21.75 -7.74 -32.81
N SER A 30 22.99 -8.14 -32.48
CA SER A 30 24.20 -7.36 -32.78
C SER A 30 24.61 -7.41 -34.24
N GLN A 31 24.20 -8.43 -35.00
CA GLN A 31 24.40 -8.48 -36.45
C GLN A 31 23.68 -7.35 -37.21
N ASN A 32 22.72 -6.64 -36.60
CA ASN A 32 21.98 -5.53 -37.22
C ASN A 32 22.31 -4.13 -36.69
N LEU A 33 23.21 -3.99 -35.71
CA LEU A 33 23.54 -2.69 -35.11
C LEU A 33 25.06 -2.47 -35.05
N ASN A 34 25.69 -2.47 -36.22
CA ASN A 34 27.05 -1.95 -36.36
C ASN A 34 27.01 -0.41 -36.34
N HIS A 35 27.01 0.21 -35.17
CA HIS A 35 27.61 1.54 -34.99
C HIS A 35 28.03 1.77 -33.54
N LYS A 36 29.36 1.73 -33.35
CA LYS A 36 30.20 2.38 -32.31
C LYS A 36 29.47 2.91 -31.05
N TRP A 37 29.82 2.34 -29.89
CA TRP A 37 29.98 3.16 -28.68
C TRP A 37 31.22 2.78 -27.90
N GLY A 38 32.05 3.79 -27.63
CA GLY A 38 33.31 3.69 -26.92
C GLY A 38 33.16 3.35 -25.44
N SER A 39 34.21 2.71 -24.94
CA SER A 39 34.43 2.31 -23.55
C SER A 39 34.27 3.49 -22.57
N ARG A 40 33.42 3.31 -21.55
CA ARG A 40 33.43 4.12 -20.32
C ARG A 40 33.43 3.19 -19.11
N SER A 41 34.26 3.55 -18.14
CA SER A 41 34.57 2.88 -16.88
C SER A 41 33.36 2.65 -15.93
N PRO A 42 33.41 1.65 -15.04
CA PRO A 42 32.26 1.20 -14.24
C PRO A 42 32.13 1.96 -12.92
N SER A 43 31.50 3.13 -12.93
CA SER A 43 31.06 3.81 -11.71
C SER A 43 29.57 3.56 -11.45
N GLN A 44 29.27 2.72 -10.45
CA GLN A 44 28.00 2.65 -9.68
C GLN A 44 26.69 2.93 -10.46
N GLN A 45 26.47 2.26 -11.58
CA GLN A 45 25.14 2.26 -12.18
C GLN A 45 24.22 1.35 -11.34
N ARG A 46 23.35 1.97 -10.53
CA ARG A 46 22.20 1.30 -9.90
C ARG A 46 21.38 0.65 -11.01
N CYS A 47 21.48 -0.65 -11.14
CA CYS A 47 20.78 -1.39 -12.18
C CYS A 47 19.26 -1.24 -12.05
N LEU A 48 18.57 -1.00 -13.17
CA LEU A 48 17.11 -0.86 -13.24
C LEU A 48 16.35 -2.14 -12.87
N CYS A 49 17.03 -3.27 -12.81
CA CYS A 49 16.54 -4.57 -12.34
C CYS A 49 15.88 -4.51 -10.95
N GLN A 50 16.49 -3.84 -9.97
CA GLN A 50 15.94 -3.77 -8.60
C GLN A 50 14.60 -3.02 -8.56
N LYS A 51 14.41 -2.03 -9.43
CA LYS A 51 13.13 -1.29 -9.55
C LYS A 51 12.04 -2.09 -10.27
N ARG A 52 12.41 -3.15 -11.00
CA ARG A 52 11.51 -3.99 -11.80
C ARG A 52 11.26 -5.37 -11.18
N ARG A 53 11.85 -5.68 -10.02
CA ARG A 53 11.57 -6.92 -9.29
C ARG A 53 10.16 -6.83 -8.71
N THR A 54 9.28 -7.65 -9.29
CA THR A 54 7.92 -7.80 -8.82
C THR A 54 7.85 -8.91 -7.79
N VAL A 55 6.96 -8.75 -6.83
CA VAL A 55 6.81 -9.67 -5.71
C VAL A 55 5.34 -9.99 -5.49
N CYS A 56 5.10 -11.15 -4.89
CA CYS A 56 3.79 -11.57 -4.44
C CYS A 56 3.86 -12.05 -2.99
N LEU A 57 2.71 -12.13 -2.32
CA LEU A 57 2.61 -12.68 -0.97
C LEU A 57 3.02 -14.16 -0.97
N ARG A 58 3.82 -14.56 0.02
CA ARG A 58 4.23 -15.95 0.19
C ARG A 58 3.07 -16.86 0.61
N THR A 59 2.19 -16.34 1.47
CA THR A 59 1.01 -17.04 2.01
C THR A 59 -0.25 -16.22 1.73
N PRO A 60 -0.65 -16.09 0.45
CA PRO A 60 -1.72 -15.17 0.05
C PRO A 60 -3.05 -15.48 0.75
N GLN A 61 -3.41 -16.75 0.94
CA GLN A 61 -4.69 -17.11 1.58
C GLN A 61 -4.81 -16.54 3.01
N VAL A 62 -3.78 -16.73 3.83
CA VAL A 62 -3.77 -16.28 5.24
C VAL A 62 -3.67 -14.77 5.33
N THR A 63 -2.75 -14.18 4.58
CA THR A 63 -2.50 -12.73 4.63
C THR A 63 -3.67 -11.93 4.04
N CYS A 64 -4.25 -12.37 2.91
CA CYS A 64 -5.40 -11.71 2.31
C CYS A 64 -6.66 -11.83 3.19
N GLN A 65 -6.83 -12.95 3.91
CA GLN A 65 -7.92 -13.08 4.89
C GLN A 65 -7.77 -12.07 6.03
N ALA A 66 -6.59 -12.01 6.66
CA ALA A 66 -6.32 -11.04 7.74
C ALA A 66 -6.49 -9.59 7.25
N ALA A 67 -6.01 -9.28 6.04
CA ALA A 67 -6.24 -7.99 5.39
C ALA A 67 -7.73 -7.70 5.16
N SER A 68 -8.52 -8.70 4.76
CA SER A 68 -9.96 -8.52 4.59
C SER A 68 -10.66 -8.18 5.90
N ASP A 69 -10.30 -8.85 6.99
CA ASP A 69 -10.86 -8.56 8.32
C ASP A 69 -10.51 -7.13 8.77
N VAL A 70 -9.27 -6.69 8.49
CA VAL A 70 -8.83 -5.31 8.74
C VAL A 70 -9.62 -4.31 7.89
N LEU A 71 -9.90 -4.62 6.62
CA LEU A 71 -10.70 -3.76 5.75
C LEU A 71 -12.13 -3.61 6.27
N VAL A 72 -12.76 -4.71 6.67
CA VAL A 72 -14.11 -4.72 7.28
C VAL A 72 -14.13 -3.86 8.55
N LYS A 73 -13.14 -4.00 9.44
CA LYS A 73 -13.00 -3.17 10.64
C LYS A 73 -12.79 -1.69 10.29
N THR A 74 -12.03 -1.40 9.23
CA THR A 74 -11.78 -0.03 8.76
C THR A 74 -13.06 0.63 8.24
N VAL A 75 -13.83 -0.06 7.41
CA VAL A 75 -15.14 0.44 6.93
C VAL A 75 -16.13 0.56 8.07
N SER A 76 -16.18 -0.42 8.96
CA SER A 76 -17.06 -0.41 10.14
C SER A 76 -16.75 0.78 11.05
N PHE A 77 -15.48 1.13 11.24
CA PHE A 77 -15.09 2.34 11.97
C PHE A 77 -15.71 3.59 11.35
N MET A 78 -15.57 3.81 10.04
CA MET A 78 -16.15 4.98 9.36
C MET A 78 -17.67 4.99 9.43
N LYS A 79 -18.29 3.84 9.18
CA LYS A 79 -19.75 3.66 9.20
C LYS A 79 -20.36 3.95 10.57
N ASN A 80 -19.68 3.55 11.64
CA ASN A 80 -20.20 3.66 13.01
C ASN A 80 -19.95 5.04 13.66
N LEU A 81 -19.31 5.99 12.97
CA LEU A 81 -19.12 7.35 13.48
C LEU A 81 -20.34 8.23 13.16
N PRO A 82 -21.09 8.71 14.17
CA PRO A 82 -22.26 9.57 13.93
C PRO A 82 -21.91 10.83 13.13
N SER A 83 -20.78 11.47 13.45
CA SER A 83 -20.32 12.68 12.75
C SER A 83 -20.01 12.42 11.27
N PHE A 84 -19.58 11.21 10.90
CA PHE A 84 -19.36 10.83 9.51
C PHE A 84 -20.70 10.62 8.78
N GLN A 85 -21.66 9.98 9.45
CA GLN A 85 -23.01 9.74 8.90
C GLN A 85 -23.79 11.04 8.63
N LEU A 86 -23.49 12.12 9.35
CA LEU A 86 -24.09 13.45 9.14
C LEU A 86 -23.56 14.17 7.90
N LEU A 87 -22.44 13.72 7.32
CA LEU A 87 -21.87 14.37 6.13
C LEU A 87 -22.71 14.08 4.87
N PRO A 88 -22.74 15.00 3.89
CA PRO A 88 -23.30 14.71 2.58
C PRO A 88 -22.67 13.45 1.97
N ARG A 89 -23.46 12.60 1.29
CA ARG A 89 -22.93 11.36 0.67
C ARG A 89 -21.73 11.62 -0.25
N GLY A 90 -21.75 12.71 -1.01
CA GLY A 90 -20.61 13.10 -1.85
C GLY A 90 -19.33 13.32 -1.04
N ASP A 91 -19.43 14.01 0.10
CA ASP A 91 -18.30 14.26 0.99
C ASP A 91 -17.81 12.96 1.66
N GLN A 92 -18.73 12.07 2.05
CA GLN A 92 -18.36 10.75 2.58
C GLN A 92 -17.51 9.94 1.58
N LEU A 93 -17.91 9.91 0.29
CA LEU A 93 -17.17 9.24 -0.76
C LEU A 93 -15.80 9.88 -1.04
N LEU A 94 -15.74 11.21 -1.04
CA LEU A 94 -14.47 11.94 -1.20
C LEU A 94 -13.49 11.63 -0.06
N LEU A 95 -13.97 11.67 1.18
CA LEU A 95 -13.18 11.30 2.35
C LEU A 95 -12.74 9.84 2.27
N LEU A 96 -13.67 8.91 2.00
CA LEU A 96 -13.40 7.48 1.85
C LEU A 96 -12.27 7.22 0.86
N ASN A 97 -12.38 7.77 -0.35
CA ASN A 97 -11.37 7.62 -1.40
C ASN A 97 -9.99 8.18 -0.95
N SER A 98 -9.99 9.27 -0.18
CA SER A 98 -8.76 9.90 0.31
C SER A 98 -8.08 9.15 1.47
N CYS A 99 -8.83 8.42 2.31
CA CYS A 99 -8.34 7.93 3.59
C CYS A 99 -8.40 6.41 3.77
N TRP A 100 -9.08 5.65 2.92
CA TRP A 100 -9.20 4.20 3.10
C TRP A 100 -7.84 3.51 3.22
N ALA A 101 -6.88 3.88 2.36
CA ALA A 101 -5.55 3.27 2.33
C ALA A 101 -4.73 3.60 3.60
N PRO A 102 -4.58 4.88 4.02
CA PRO A 102 -3.95 5.21 5.30
C PRO A 102 -4.63 4.54 6.51
N LEU A 103 -5.96 4.51 6.57
CA LEU A 103 -6.70 3.88 7.67
C LEU A 103 -6.52 2.36 7.66
N PHE A 104 -6.47 1.74 6.48
CA PHE A 104 -6.21 0.32 6.31
C PHE A 104 -4.81 -0.05 6.81
N ILE A 105 -3.77 0.69 6.42
CA ILE A 105 -2.39 0.47 6.91
C ILE A 105 -2.35 0.58 8.43
N LEU A 106 -3.00 1.61 9.00
CA LEU A 106 -3.07 1.77 10.45
C LEU A 106 -3.83 0.61 11.13
N GLY A 107 -4.82 0.03 10.44
CA GLY A 107 -5.48 -1.21 10.84
C GLY A 107 -4.55 -2.43 10.84
N LEU A 108 -3.69 -2.59 9.82
CA LEU A 108 -2.68 -3.65 9.80
C LEU A 108 -1.73 -3.55 10.99
N VAL A 109 -1.30 -2.32 11.32
CA VAL A 109 -0.47 -2.07 12.51
C VAL A 109 -1.22 -2.48 13.77
N GLN A 110 -2.45 -1.99 13.96
CA GLN A 110 -3.23 -2.23 15.17
C GLN A 110 -3.54 -3.72 15.39
N GLU A 111 -3.72 -4.49 14.32
CA GLU A 111 -3.98 -5.94 14.36
C GLU A 111 -2.70 -6.79 14.27
N MET A 112 -1.51 -6.16 14.30
CA MET A 112 -0.21 -6.83 14.25
C MET A 112 -0.06 -7.78 13.04
N VAL A 113 -0.62 -7.39 11.89
CA VAL A 113 -0.55 -8.21 10.67
C VAL A 113 0.85 -8.12 10.09
N THR A 114 1.53 -9.26 10.04
CA THR A 114 2.82 -9.44 9.37
C THR A 114 2.65 -10.28 8.11
N PHE A 115 3.54 -10.10 7.15
CA PHE A 115 3.50 -10.86 5.89
C PHE A 115 4.89 -10.94 5.26
N GLU A 116 5.10 -12.05 4.56
CA GLU A 116 6.29 -12.29 3.75
C GLU A 116 5.95 -12.19 2.26
N VAL A 117 6.94 -11.78 1.47
CA VAL A 117 6.84 -11.75 0.03
C VAL A 117 7.93 -12.61 -0.61
N MET A 118 7.64 -13.10 -1.81
CA MET A 118 8.58 -13.82 -2.65
C MET A 118 8.66 -13.16 -4.03
N GLU A 119 9.81 -13.27 -4.69
CA GLU A 119 9.98 -12.76 -6.05
C GLU A 119 9.04 -13.50 -7.00
N THR A 120 8.32 -12.74 -7.83
CA THR A 120 7.49 -13.32 -8.88
C THR A 120 8.39 -13.67 -10.07
N PRO A 121 8.42 -14.94 -10.50
CA PRO A 121 9.22 -15.32 -11.66
C PRO A 121 8.72 -14.56 -12.89
N ALA A 122 9.64 -13.84 -13.56
CA ALA A 122 9.29 -13.12 -14.78
C ALA A 122 8.78 -14.12 -15.83
N PRO A 123 7.67 -13.84 -16.53
CA PRO A 123 7.24 -14.68 -17.64
C PRO A 123 8.38 -14.74 -18.66
N SER A 124 8.73 -15.95 -19.11
CA SER A 124 9.81 -16.13 -20.08
C SER A 124 9.56 -15.25 -21.31
N MET A 125 10.63 -14.75 -21.93
CA MET A 125 10.52 -13.96 -23.16
C MET A 125 9.68 -14.68 -24.23
N LEU A 126 9.77 -16.01 -24.29
CA LEU A 126 8.90 -16.84 -25.14
C LEU A 126 7.43 -16.77 -24.74
N LYS A 127 7.10 -16.89 -23.44
CA LYS A 127 5.73 -16.75 -22.95
C LYS A 127 5.18 -15.35 -23.25
N ARG A 128 6.01 -14.31 -23.17
CA ARG A 128 5.63 -12.95 -23.57
C ARG A 128 5.36 -12.86 -25.06
N ILE A 129 6.26 -13.33 -25.92
CA ILE A 129 6.09 -13.28 -27.38
C ILE A 129 4.86 -14.09 -27.83
N LEU A 130 4.64 -15.27 -27.23
CA LEU A 130 3.53 -16.16 -27.58
C LEU A 130 2.17 -15.65 -27.08
N LEU A 131 2.12 -14.95 -25.95
CA LEU A 131 0.88 -14.39 -25.39
C LEU A 131 0.61 -12.95 -25.86
N ASP A 132 1.63 -12.10 -26.01
CA ASP A 132 1.50 -10.70 -26.50
C ASP A 132 1.33 -10.63 -28.03
N GLY A 133 1.67 -11.69 -28.78
CA GLY A 133 1.51 -11.73 -30.24
C GLY A 133 0.06 -11.58 -30.74
N GLN A 134 -0.93 -11.74 -29.87
CA GLN A 134 -2.36 -11.55 -30.19
C GLN A 134 -3.02 -10.34 -29.51
N SER A 135 -2.33 -9.63 -28.60
CA SER A 135 -2.96 -8.56 -27.82
C SER A 135 -2.42 -7.17 -28.19
N LYS A 136 -2.79 -6.69 -29.39
CA LYS A 136 -2.93 -5.24 -29.62
C LYS A 136 -4.20 -4.76 -28.91
N ARG A 137 -4.22 -4.82 -27.58
CA ARG A 137 -5.16 -4.05 -26.76
C ARG A 137 -4.38 -3.58 -25.54
N GLN A 138 -4.37 -2.26 -25.38
CA GLN A 138 -3.89 -1.56 -24.20
C GLN A 138 -4.70 -2.03 -22.98
N GLU A 139 -4.38 -3.20 -22.45
CA GLU A 139 -4.62 -3.46 -21.03
C GLU A 139 -3.63 -2.54 -20.29
N PRO A 140 -4.07 -1.68 -19.36
CA PRO A 140 -3.16 -0.91 -18.55
C PRO A 140 -2.20 -1.89 -17.88
N GLU A 141 -0.90 -1.67 -18.09
CA GLU A 141 0.18 -2.49 -17.59
C GLU A 141 -0.09 -2.83 -16.11
N LYS A 142 -0.56 -4.07 -15.85
CA LYS A 142 -0.94 -4.53 -14.50
C LYS A 142 0.26 -4.31 -13.61
N THR A 143 0.21 -3.28 -12.79
CA THR A 143 1.38 -2.76 -12.07
C THR A 143 1.62 -3.67 -10.88
N GLN A 144 2.31 -4.78 -11.12
CA GLN A 144 2.61 -5.75 -10.07
C GLN A 144 3.34 -5.07 -8.89
N PRO A 145 3.08 -5.50 -7.64
CA PRO A 145 3.77 -4.97 -6.47
C PRO A 145 5.28 -5.07 -6.65
N THR A 146 5.98 -3.94 -6.54
CA THR A 146 7.45 -3.93 -6.62
C THR A 146 8.05 -4.19 -5.25
N LEU A 147 9.20 -4.87 -5.21
CA LEU A 147 9.93 -5.14 -3.96
C LEU A 147 10.18 -3.85 -3.16
N VAL A 148 10.59 -2.77 -3.83
CA VAL A 148 10.84 -1.46 -3.21
C VAL A 148 9.56 -0.88 -2.59
N GLY A 149 8.41 -1.01 -3.27
CA GLY A 149 7.12 -0.58 -2.74
C GLY A 149 6.77 -1.35 -1.46
N VAL A 150 6.91 -2.67 -1.50
CA VAL A 150 6.62 -3.53 -0.34
C VAL A 150 7.54 -3.23 0.84
N GLN A 151 8.84 -3.04 0.60
CA GLN A 151 9.80 -2.68 1.66
C GLN A 151 9.45 -1.34 2.32
N ARG A 152 8.98 -0.36 1.55
CA ARG A 152 8.49 0.92 2.11
C ARG A 152 7.27 0.70 3.00
N LEU A 153 6.33 -0.15 2.58
CA LEU A 153 5.17 -0.51 3.40
C LEU A 153 5.61 -1.20 4.70
N GLN A 154 6.48 -2.20 4.64
CA GLN A 154 7.00 -2.90 5.82
C GLN A 154 7.74 -1.94 6.78
N CYS A 155 8.55 -1.02 6.24
CA CYS A 155 9.21 0.02 7.02
C CYS A 155 8.20 0.94 7.73
N CYS A 156 7.11 1.29 7.03
CA CYS A 156 6.02 2.09 7.60
C CYS A 156 5.37 1.36 8.78
N LEU A 157 5.01 0.08 8.61
CA LEU A 157 4.44 -0.75 9.69
C LEU A 157 5.35 -0.82 10.92
N ASN A 158 6.64 -1.10 10.71
CA ASN A 158 7.64 -1.14 11.79
C ASN A 158 7.77 0.19 12.54
N THR A 159 7.76 1.29 11.80
CA THR A 159 7.81 2.64 12.40
C THR A 159 6.60 2.87 13.31
N PHE A 160 5.41 2.45 12.88
CA PHE A 160 4.20 2.58 13.67
C PHE A 160 4.16 1.65 14.89
N TRP A 161 4.61 0.40 14.77
CA TRP A 161 4.72 -0.49 15.93
C TRP A 161 5.64 0.08 17.00
N SER A 162 6.71 0.77 16.61
CA SER A 162 7.63 1.43 17.55
C SER A 162 7.02 2.63 18.30
N LEU A 163 5.87 3.17 17.85
CA LEU A 163 5.18 4.25 18.54
C LEU A 163 4.45 3.78 19.81
N ASP A 164 4.15 2.48 19.89
CA ASP A 164 3.42 1.87 21.01
C ASP A 164 2.15 2.68 21.35
N LEU A 165 1.23 2.76 20.38
CA LEU A 165 -0.03 3.47 20.54
C LEU A 165 -1.05 2.58 21.25
N SER A 166 -1.71 3.13 22.26
CA SER A 166 -2.87 2.52 22.91
C SER A 166 -4.09 2.50 21.98
N PRO A 167 -5.10 1.66 22.27
CA PRO A 167 -6.35 1.64 21.50
C PRO A 167 -7.06 3.00 21.41
N LYS A 168 -6.97 3.82 22.47
CA LYS A 168 -7.54 5.19 22.48
C LYS A 168 -6.76 6.12 21.54
N GLU A 169 -5.43 6.08 21.56
CA GLU A 169 -4.60 6.86 20.64
C GLU A 169 -4.89 6.49 19.17
N TYR A 170 -5.04 5.20 18.87
CA TYR A 170 -5.45 4.74 17.53
C TYR A 170 -6.81 5.30 17.11
N ALA A 171 -7.80 5.29 17.99
CA ALA A 171 -9.13 5.79 17.67
C ALA A 171 -9.12 7.28 17.29
N TYR A 172 -8.43 8.11 18.07
CA TYR A 172 -8.31 9.54 17.77
C TYR A 172 -7.44 9.83 16.55
N LEU A 173 -6.36 9.06 16.35
CA LEU A 173 -5.53 9.18 15.16
C LEU A 173 -6.31 8.82 13.88
N LYS A 174 -7.12 7.75 13.92
CA LYS A 174 -8.02 7.38 12.82
C LYS A 174 -9.02 8.52 12.52
N GLY A 175 -9.58 9.14 13.56
CA GLY A 175 -10.45 10.31 13.40
C GLY A 175 -9.73 11.49 12.72
N ALA A 176 -8.51 11.81 13.16
CA ALA A 176 -7.71 12.89 12.59
C ALA A 176 -7.30 12.64 11.12
N ILE A 177 -7.11 11.38 10.73
CA ILE A 177 -6.84 10.97 9.34
C ILE A 177 -8.11 11.01 8.49
N LEU A 178 -9.24 10.52 9.02
CA LEU A 178 -10.53 10.44 8.33
C LEU A 178 -11.08 11.83 7.99
N PHE A 179 -11.13 12.73 8.96
CA PHE A 179 -11.71 14.06 8.79
C PHE A 179 -10.67 15.01 8.19
N ASN A 180 -10.32 14.83 6.92
CA ASN A 180 -9.38 15.69 6.22
C ASN A 180 -10.10 16.83 5.46
N PRO A 181 -10.03 18.09 5.91
CA PRO A 181 -10.71 19.20 5.24
C PRO A 181 -10.06 19.61 3.90
N ASP A 182 -8.82 19.18 3.65
CA ASP A 182 -8.05 19.54 2.45
C ASP A 182 -8.43 18.73 1.21
N VAL A 183 -9.41 17.80 1.32
CA VAL A 183 -9.86 17.02 0.17
C VAL A 183 -10.62 17.93 -0.80
N PRO A 184 -10.21 18.01 -2.09
CA PRO A 184 -10.88 18.87 -3.07
C PRO A 184 -12.34 18.45 -3.30
N GLY A 185 -13.24 19.45 -3.42
CA GLY A 185 -14.64 19.22 -3.77
C GLY A 185 -15.58 18.95 -2.59
N LEU A 186 -15.07 18.98 -1.35
CA LEU A 186 -15.90 18.88 -0.15
C LEU A 186 -16.88 20.05 -0.02
N ARG A 187 -18.12 19.75 0.37
CA ARG A 187 -19.17 20.75 0.63
C ARG A 187 -19.18 21.22 2.08
N ALA A 188 -18.82 20.34 3.02
CA ALA A 188 -18.85 20.56 4.45
C ALA A 188 -17.45 20.76 5.07
N SER A 189 -16.50 21.35 4.34
CA SER A 189 -15.09 21.45 4.77
C SER A 189 -14.90 22.07 6.16
N LEU A 190 -15.64 23.11 6.51
CA LEU A 190 -15.55 23.76 7.84
C LEU A 190 -16.00 22.84 8.99
N TYR A 191 -17.02 22.01 8.75
CA TYR A 191 -17.47 21.02 9.72
C TYR A 191 -16.48 19.86 9.83
N ILE A 192 -15.92 19.41 8.71
CA ILE A 192 -14.87 18.39 8.70
C ILE A 192 -13.61 18.91 9.43
N GLU A 193 -13.23 20.17 9.26
CA GLU A 193 -12.12 20.81 9.97
C GLU A 193 -12.37 20.84 11.49
N SER A 194 -13.59 21.13 11.95
CA SER A 194 -13.90 21.11 13.39
C SER A 194 -13.80 19.69 13.95
N LEU A 195 -14.26 18.67 13.23
CA LEU A 195 -14.10 17.27 13.62
C LEU A 195 -12.63 16.84 13.67
N GLN A 196 -11.82 17.28 12.71
CA GLN A 196 -10.38 17.01 12.70
C GLN A 196 -9.69 17.60 13.93
N ARG A 197 -10.00 18.88 14.23
CA ARG A 197 -9.44 19.59 15.39
C ARG A 197 -9.83 18.90 16.69
N GLU A 198 -11.08 18.45 16.82
CA GLU A 198 -11.54 17.73 18.01
C GLU A 198 -10.80 16.40 18.17
N ALA A 199 -10.63 15.62 17.09
CA ALA A 199 -9.87 14.37 17.14
C ALA A 199 -8.40 14.59 17.52
N GLN A 200 -7.76 15.62 16.98
CA GLN A 200 -6.37 15.98 17.32
C GLN A 200 -6.25 16.50 18.76
N LYS A 201 -7.22 17.28 19.24
CA LYS A 201 -7.28 17.75 20.62
C LYS A 201 -7.42 16.58 21.58
N ALA A 202 -8.36 15.67 21.35
CA ALA A 202 -8.55 14.48 22.16
C ALA A 202 -7.31 13.57 22.15
N LEU A 203 -6.65 13.41 21.00
CA LEU A 203 -5.37 12.69 20.92
C LEU A 203 -4.30 13.34 21.82
N ARG A 204 -4.17 14.68 21.77
CA ARG A 204 -3.22 15.43 22.61
C ARG A 204 -3.52 15.25 24.10
N GLU A 205 -4.80 15.33 24.49
CA GLU A 205 -5.24 15.19 25.88
C GLU A 205 -4.96 13.79 26.43
N VAL A 206 -5.04 12.73 25.62
CA VAL A 206 -4.67 11.37 26.05
C VAL A 206 -3.16 11.18 26.15
N LEU A 207 -2.37 11.89 25.34
CA LEU A 207 -0.91 11.78 25.34
C LEU A 207 -0.25 12.43 26.57
N VAL A 208 -0.79 13.57 27.04
CA VAL A 208 -0.19 14.38 28.12
C VAL A 208 -0.04 13.62 29.45
N PRO A 209 -1.06 12.90 29.97
CA PRO A 209 -0.95 12.18 31.24
C PRO A 209 0.01 11.00 31.19
N LEU A 210 0.13 10.36 30.02
CA LEU A 210 0.91 9.13 29.84
C LEU A 210 2.39 9.41 29.58
N HIS A 211 2.74 10.58 29.04
CA HIS A 211 4.11 10.93 28.66
C HIS A 211 4.48 12.40 28.99
N PRO A 212 4.47 12.80 30.28
CA PRO A 212 4.70 14.20 30.68
C PRO A 212 6.08 14.76 30.28
N GLY A 213 7.08 13.89 30.02
CA GLY A 213 8.42 14.29 29.54
C GLY A 213 8.59 14.34 28.01
N ASP A 214 7.63 13.87 27.22
CA ASP A 214 7.75 13.79 25.75
C ASP A 214 6.79 14.80 25.07
N GLN A 215 7.09 16.09 25.26
CA GLN A 215 6.31 17.19 24.66
C GLN A 215 6.25 17.13 23.12
N GLY A 216 7.15 16.37 22.50
CA GLY A 216 7.19 16.14 21.05
C GLY A 216 6.38 14.94 20.55
N ARG A 217 5.83 14.08 21.44
CA ARG A 217 5.16 12.82 21.04
C ARG A 217 4.00 13.05 20.08
N PHE A 218 3.15 14.02 20.37
CA PHE A 218 2.01 14.38 19.51
C PHE A 218 2.46 14.77 18.10
N ALA A 219 3.43 15.69 17.99
CA ALA A 219 3.94 16.13 16.70
C ALA A 219 4.60 14.97 15.94
N ARG A 220 5.36 14.12 16.65
CA ARG A 220 6.00 12.92 16.07
C ARG A 220 4.98 11.93 15.52
N ILE A 221 3.88 11.66 16.24
CA ILE A 221 2.80 10.79 15.79
C ILE A 221 2.15 11.35 14.53
N LEU A 222 1.82 12.64 14.49
CA LEU A 222 1.20 13.26 13.30
C LEU A 222 2.15 13.28 12.09
N LEU A 223 3.44 13.53 12.30
CA LEU A 223 4.45 13.46 11.25
C LEU A 223 4.58 12.04 10.69
N ILE A 224 4.64 11.02 11.54
CA ILE A 224 4.66 9.62 11.10
C ILE A 224 3.33 9.26 10.40
N ALA A 225 2.20 9.73 10.88
CA ALA A 225 0.90 9.58 10.21
C ALA A 225 0.86 10.20 8.81
N SER A 226 1.54 11.31 8.58
CA SER A 226 1.65 11.88 7.23
C SER A 226 2.36 10.94 6.25
N THR A 227 3.29 10.10 6.73
CA THR A 227 4.03 9.15 5.89
C THR A 227 3.16 8.03 5.33
N LEU A 228 2.01 7.73 5.96
CA LEU A 228 1.05 6.75 5.45
C LEU A 228 0.58 7.09 4.03
N ARG A 229 0.46 8.38 3.71
CA ARG A 229 0.05 8.87 2.39
C ARG A 229 1.09 8.62 1.29
N SER A 230 2.33 8.30 1.66
CA SER A 230 3.40 7.98 0.70
C SER A 230 3.27 6.59 0.10
N ILE A 231 2.47 5.72 0.70
CA ILE A 231 2.20 4.37 0.19
C ILE A 231 1.05 4.46 -0.82
N PRO A 232 1.29 4.12 -2.10
CA PRO A 232 0.24 4.20 -3.12
C PRO A 232 -0.91 3.23 -2.82
N PRO A 233 -2.17 3.66 -2.91
CA PRO A 233 -3.33 2.77 -2.74
C PRO A 233 -3.29 1.57 -3.70
N ALA A 234 -2.80 1.77 -4.93
CA ALA A 234 -2.62 0.70 -5.91
C ALA A 234 -1.70 -0.43 -5.40
N LEU A 235 -0.62 -0.12 -4.67
CA LEU A 235 0.25 -1.14 -4.09
C LEU A 235 -0.52 -2.02 -3.10
N ILE A 236 -1.38 -1.41 -2.27
CA ILE A 236 -2.20 -2.12 -1.29
C ILE A 236 -3.22 -3.01 -2.00
N THR A 237 -3.91 -2.46 -3.01
CA THR A 237 -4.87 -3.19 -3.83
C THR A 237 -4.22 -4.38 -4.50
N ASP A 238 -3.12 -4.19 -5.21
CA ASP A 238 -2.44 -5.24 -5.96
C ASP A 238 -1.81 -6.30 -5.04
N LEU A 239 -1.34 -5.93 -3.85
CA LEU A 239 -0.72 -6.87 -2.92
C LEU A 239 -1.75 -7.69 -2.13
N PHE A 240 -2.74 -7.06 -1.51
CA PHE A 240 -3.64 -7.71 -0.55
C PHE A 240 -5.01 -8.08 -1.14
N PHE A 241 -5.56 -7.28 -2.04
CA PHE A 241 -6.95 -7.42 -2.45
C PHE A 241 -7.11 -8.04 -3.84
N ARG A 242 -6.17 -7.80 -4.76
CA ARG A 242 -6.18 -8.38 -6.12
C ARG A 242 -6.29 -9.91 -6.13
N PRO A 243 -5.67 -10.67 -5.21
CA PRO A 243 -5.89 -12.12 -5.12
C PRO A 243 -7.32 -12.52 -4.75
N ILE A 244 -8.11 -11.63 -4.14
CA ILE A 244 -9.48 -11.89 -3.68
C ILE A 244 -10.51 -11.35 -4.69
N ILE A 245 -10.39 -10.07 -5.06
CA ILE A 245 -11.41 -9.36 -5.85
C ILE A 245 -11.12 -9.38 -7.36
N GLY A 246 -9.98 -9.91 -7.78
CA GLY A 246 -9.57 -9.95 -9.18
C GLY A 246 -9.44 -8.54 -9.78
N ASN A 247 -10.11 -8.27 -10.89
CA ASN A 247 -10.02 -6.97 -11.57
C ASN A 247 -11.02 -5.92 -11.05
N ALA A 248 -11.83 -6.23 -10.03
CA ALA A 248 -12.79 -5.28 -9.47
C ALA A 248 -12.08 -4.04 -8.87
N ASP A 249 -12.76 -2.89 -8.91
CA ASP A 249 -12.27 -1.69 -8.25
C ASP A 249 -12.49 -1.79 -6.74
N ILE A 250 -11.40 -1.66 -5.97
CA ILE A 250 -11.46 -1.68 -4.51
C ILE A 250 -12.34 -0.54 -3.98
N ILE A 251 -12.40 0.61 -4.65
CA ILE A 251 -13.23 1.74 -4.22
C ILE A 251 -14.71 1.39 -4.30
N GLU A 252 -15.14 0.69 -5.35
CA GLU A 252 -16.51 0.20 -5.50
C GLU A 252 -16.84 -0.80 -4.38
N VAL A 253 -15.96 -1.78 -4.13
CA VAL A 253 -16.15 -2.77 -3.05
C VAL A 253 -16.28 -2.10 -1.68
N ILE A 254 -15.39 -1.16 -1.34
CA ILE A 254 -15.43 -0.44 -0.07
C ILE A 254 -16.70 0.42 0.02
N THR A 255 -17.13 1.02 -1.09
CA THR A 255 -18.36 1.83 -1.15
C THR A 255 -19.59 0.98 -0.91
N GLU A 256 -19.67 -0.22 -1.51
CA GLU A 256 -20.72 -1.19 -1.23
C GLU A 256 -20.73 -1.58 0.25
N MET A 257 -19.57 -1.91 0.83
CA MET A 257 -19.46 -2.24 2.26
C MET A 257 -19.95 -1.08 3.18
N LEU A 258 -19.71 0.16 2.78
CA LEU A 258 -20.11 1.35 3.54
C LEU A 258 -21.64 1.48 3.58
N TYR A 259 -22.33 1.30 2.44
CA TYR A 259 -23.76 1.58 2.29
C TYR A 259 -24.69 0.36 2.36
N GLU A 260 -24.20 -0.85 2.15
CA GLU A 260 -25.02 -2.06 2.25
C GLU A 260 -25.27 -2.45 3.72
N ILE A 261 -26.50 -2.87 4.02
CA ILE A 261 -26.94 -3.36 5.33
C ILE A 261 -26.50 -4.82 5.45
N THR A 262 -25.33 -5.09 6.05
CA THR A 262 -24.80 -6.40 6.51
C THR A 262 -25.34 -7.67 5.83
N CYS A 263 -24.51 -8.34 5.03
CA CYS A 263 -24.06 -9.73 5.24
C CYS A 263 -23.51 -10.33 3.94
N ARG A 264 -22.19 -10.33 3.82
CA ARG A 264 -21.44 -11.51 3.38
C ARG A 264 -20.09 -11.41 4.06
N GLN A 265 -19.83 -12.33 4.98
CA GLN A 265 -18.46 -12.86 5.07
C GLN A 265 -17.96 -12.99 3.63
N LEU A 266 -16.76 -12.54 3.34
CA LEU A 266 -16.06 -12.96 2.13
C LEU A 266 -15.89 -14.48 2.22
N THR A 267 -16.96 -15.23 1.97
CA THR A 267 -16.91 -16.64 1.67
C THR A 267 -16.27 -16.69 0.31
N LEU A 268 -14.95 -16.84 0.33
CA LEU A 268 -14.20 -17.46 -0.75
C LEU A 268 -14.94 -18.76 -1.08
N SER A 269 -15.75 -18.69 -2.13
CA SER A 269 -16.32 -19.83 -2.80
C SER A 269 -15.15 -20.65 -3.34
N SER A 270 -14.67 -21.58 -2.52
CA SER A 270 -13.99 -22.77 -2.99
C SER A 270 -14.99 -23.60 -3.78
N HIS A 271 -15.15 -23.28 -5.07
CA HIS A 271 -15.73 -24.21 -6.03
C HIS A 271 -14.96 -24.15 -7.33
N THR A 272 -14.15 -25.19 -7.53
CA THR A 272 -14.16 -26.15 -8.65
C THR A 272 -12.84 -26.92 -8.55
N ALA A 273 -12.70 -28.22 -8.76
CA ALA A 273 -13.58 -29.35 -9.02
C ALA A 273 -12.66 -30.59 -9.03
N SER A 274 -13.26 -31.78 -8.92
CA SER A 274 -12.66 -33.14 -8.92
C SER A 274 -12.15 -33.66 -7.59
#